data_AF-A0A521TGM5-F1
#
_entry.id   AF-A0A521TGM5-F1
#
_cell.length_a   1.000
_cell.length_b   1.000
_cell.length_c   1.000
_cell.angle_alpha   90.00
_cell.angle_beta   90.00
_cell.angle_gamma   90.00
#
_symmetry.space_group_name_H-M   'P 1'
#
loop_
_entity.id
_entity.type
_entity.pdbx_description
1 polymer ?
#
loop_
_entity_poly.entity_id
_entity_poly.type
_entity_poly.pdbx_seq_one_letter_code
_entity_poly.pdbx_strand_id
1 'polypeptide(L)'
;MSFLKNAEQKDKQKKLNKKIDSELPFFITIVTLLATSGFGPYSIFIKIKDMELLPNVKKEAMKILKKIDMLGMDPLTVMTEVKEKGPSNFGEFLSGYVSAIQSGGDVVNYLKTKMNSAFDLYESAQKGLVEQVKALVDTYMTMQIVILAVYIIITATTTGGMGTSPLKTEIDPLYLVIIMPPLVSGLFLFLAKSTNKSKIEEMDLKKITMFGIPGIIVATSIIFLKLIPDYNLYIFGMALILSALWPALKFQNKYKFSLDAEAASAMILRDVAEARKAGLGPEKCVIKATKRKDFGLFNKVANGISN
;
A
#
# COMPACT_ATOMS: atom_id res chain seq x y z
N MET A 1 18.23 25.01 22.65
CA MET A 1 17.03 24.13 22.78
C MET A 1 15.82 24.57 21.93
N SER A 2 15.59 25.87 21.68
CA SER A 2 14.43 26.34 20.86
C SER A 2 14.45 25.88 19.39
N PHE A 3 15.61 25.92 18.72
CA PHE A 3 15.73 25.52 17.30
C PHE A 3 15.46 24.03 17.05
N LEU A 4 15.95 23.14 17.92
CA LEU A 4 15.73 21.69 17.80
C LEU A 4 14.26 21.32 18.01
N LYS A 5 13.59 21.96 18.98
CA LYS A 5 12.15 21.76 19.22
C LYS A 5 11.30 22.25 18.04
N ASN A 6 11.68 23.36 17.41
CA ASN A 6 11.01 23.88 16.23
C ASN A 6 11.23 23.00 14.99
N ALA A 7 12.44 22.45 14.81
CA ALA A 7 12.74 21.52 13.72
C ALA A 7 11.97 20.20 13.88
N GLU A 8 11.93 19.63 15.08
CA GLU A 8 11.18 18.42 15.40
C GLU A 8 9.66 18.60 15.20
N GLN A 9 9.13 19.77 15.60
CA GLN A 9 7.73 20.12 15.34
C GLN A 9 7.42 20.26 13.84
N LYS A 10 8.32 20.87 13.07
CA LYS A 10 8.18 20.96 11.60
C LYS A 10 8.20 19.60 10.94
N ASP A 11 9.07 18.69 11.35
CA ASP A 11 9.12 17.32 10.81
C ASP A 11 7.88 16.51 11.16
N LYS A 12 7.38 16.65 12.39
CA LYS A 12 6.13 16.02 12.82
C LYS A 12 4.94 16.55 12.03
N GLN A 13 4.89 17.86 11.77
CA GLN A 13 3.88 18.49 10.94
C GLN A 13 3.96 18.00 9.49
N LYS A 14 5.16 17.91 8.90
CA LYS A 14 5.38 17.41 7.55
C LYS A 14 4.91 15.96 7.39
N LYS A 15 5.19 15.10 8.38
CA LYS A 15 4.71 13.72 8.42
C LYS A 15 3.18 13.64 8.54
N LEU A 16 2.57 14.53 9.33
CA LEU A 16 1.12 14.61 9.46
C LEU A 16 0.47 15.07 8.15
N ASN A 17 1.01 16.11 7.52
CA ASN A 17 0.53 16.63 6.23
C ASN A 17 0.55 15.52 5.18
N LYS A 18 1.66 14.80 5.04
CA LYS A 18 1.76 13.68 4.08
C LYS A 18 0.70 12.60 4.30
N LYS A 19 0.32 12.32 5.55
CA LYS A 19 -0.75 11.35 5.87
C LYS A 19 -2.13 11.88 5.51
N ILE A 20 -2.42 13.14 5.83
CA ILE A 20 -3.69 13.78 5.50
C ILE A 20 -3.84 13.94 3.98
N ASP A 21 -2.77 14.34 3.29
CA ASP A 21 -2.73 14.46 1.83
C ASP A 21 -3.06 13.13 1.14
N SER A 22 -2.64 12.01 1.72
CA SER A 22 -2.96 10.68 1.19
C SER A 22 -4.44 10.29 1.33
N GLU A 23 -5.14 10.89 2.30
CA GLU A 23 -6.58 10.72 2.55
C GLU A 23 -7.42 11.80 1.85
N LEU A 24 -6.79 12.87 1.38
CA LEU A 24 -7.45 14.07 0.87
C LEU A 24 -8.37 13.82 -0.34
N PRO A 25 -7.98 13.06 -1.39
CA PRO A 25 -8.87 12.80 -2.51
C PRO A 25 -10.19 12.13 -2.07
N PHE A 26 -10.09 11.15 -1.17
CA PHE A 26 -11.24 10.44 -0.62
C PHE A 26 -12.11 11.33 0.28
N PHE A 27 -11.49 12.18 1.10
CA PHE A 27 -12.21 13.17 1.88
C PHE A 27 -13.01 14.12 0.97
N ILE A 28 -12.37 14.65 -0.08
CA ILE A 28 -13.04 15.54 -1.04
C ILE A 28 -14.21 14.81 -1.70
N THR A 29 -14.07 13.54 -2.08
CA THR A 29 -15.19 12.74 -2.61
C THR A 29 -16.38 12.68 -1.65
N ILE A 30 -16.14 12.43 -0.37
CA ILE A 30 -17.20 12.35 0.65
C ILE A 30 -17.86 13.72 0.83
N VAL A 31 -17.07 14.79 0.90
CA VAL A 31 -17.58 16.17 0.98
C VAL A 31 -18.43 16.49 -0.25
N THR A 32 -17.94 16.21 -1.47
CA THR A 32 -18.65 16.43 -2.73
C THR A 32 -19.98 15.66 -2.77
N LEU A 33 -19.97 14.39 -2.36
CA LEU A 33 -21.17 13.54 -2.32
C LEU A 33 -22.23 14.09 -1.36
N LEU A 34 -21.82 14.45 -0.15
CA LEU A 34 -22.74 14.97 0.88
C LEU A 34 -23.22 16.38 0.54
N ALA A 35 -22.34 17.25 0.03
CA ALA A 35 -22.70 18.59 -0.42
C ALA A 35 -23.69 18.54 -1.60
N THR A 36 -23.48 17.62 -2.56
CA THR A 36 -24.44 17.39 -3.66
C THR A 36 -25.81 16.91 -3.13
N SER A 37 -25.83 16.23 -1.98
CA SER A 37 -27.05 15.80 -1.31
C SER A 37 -27.67 16.90 -0.42
N GLY A 38 -27.14 18.13 -0.44
CA GLY A 38 -27.65 19.27 0.31
C GLY A 38 -27.15 19.38 1.75
N PHE A 39 -26.18 18.57 2.18
CA PHE A 39 -25.60 18.71 3.52
C PHE A 39 -24.69 19.94 3.60
N GLY A 40 -24.86 20.74 4.65
CA GLY A 40 -23.97 21.85 4.97
C GLY A 40 -22.64 21.40 5.62
N PRO A 41 -21.64 22.30 5.70
CA PRO A 41 -20.29 21.97 6.19
C PRO A 41 -20.26 21.32 7.58
N TYR A 42 -21.05 21.84 8.51
CA TYR A 42 -21.13 21.31 9.88
C TYR A 42 -21.58 19.84 9.90
N SER A 43 -22.70 19.52 9.23
CA SER A 43 -23.25 18.17 9.15
C SER A 43 -22.32 17.20 8.43
N ILE A 44 -21.54 17.68 7.45
CA ILE A 44 -20.52 16.89 6.77
C ILE A 44 -19.42 16.49 7.75
N PHE A 45 -18.89 17.42 8.55
CA PHE A 45 -17.86 17.11 9.53
C PHE A 45 -18.35 16.15 10.61
N ILE A 46 -19.61 16.25 11.06
CA ILE A 46 -20.21 15.27 11.98
C ILE A 46 -20.17 13.86 11.38
N LYS A 47 -20.64 13.70 10.13
CA LYS A 47 -20.61 12.39 9.45
C LYS A 47 -19.19 11.84 9.32
N ILE A 48 -18.21 12.69 9.02
CA ILE A 48 -16.81 12.28 8.83
C ILE A 48 -16.15 11.89 10.16
N LYS A 49 -16.55 12.52 11.28
CA LYS A 49 -16.10 12.12 12.62
C LYS A 49 -16.44 10.66 12.92
N ASP A 50 -17.59 10.18 12.46
CA ASP A 50 -18.08 8.84 12.78
C ASP A 50 -17.56 7.75 11.83
N MET A 51 -16.93 8.14 10.70
CA MET A 51 -16.32 7.19 9.76
C MET A 51 -14.96 6.68 10.25
N GLU A 52 -14.67 5.40 9.99
CA GLU A 52 -13.37 4.78 10.31
C GLU A 52 -12.37 4.81 9.14
N LEU A 53 -12.84 5.12 7.93
CA LEU A 53 -12.07 5.03 6.69
C LEU A 53 -10.92 6.05 6.58
N LEU A 54 -11.06 7.22 7.21
CA LEU A 54 -10.12 8.34 7.09
C LEU A 54 -9.60 8.77 8.47
N PRO A 55 -8.72 7.98 9.10
CA PRO A 55 -8.35 8.19 10.51
C PRO A 55 -7.58 9.49 10.76
N ASN A 56 -6.80 9.99 9.79
CA ASN A 56 -6.05 11.24 9.97
C ASN A 56 -6.95 12.45 9.74
N VAL A 57 -7.78 12.43 8.70
CA VAL A 57 -8.78 13.48 8.44
C VAL A 57 -9.84 13.53 9.54
N LYS A 58 -10.27 12.39 10.08
CA LYS A 58 -11.17 12.30 11.24
C LYS A 58 -10.64 13.11 12.43
N LYS A 59 -9.33 13.03 12.70
CA LYS A 59 -8.71 13.80 13.80
C LYS A 59 -8.80 15.29 13.57
N GLU A 60 -8.56 15.76 12.34
CA GLU A 60 -8.70 17.18 12.02
C GLU A 60 -10.17 17.62 12.03
N ALA A 61 -11.09 16.80 11.51
CA ALA A 61 -12.52 17.04 11.58
C ALA A 61 -13.01 17.19 13.03
N MET A 62 -12.54 16.33 13.95
CA MET A 62 -12.84 16.47 15.38
C MET A 62 -12.31 17.78 15.99
N LYS A 63 -11.14 18.27 15.57
CA LYS A 63 -10.63 19.56 16.04
C LYS A 63 -11.48 20.72 15.53
N ILE A 64 -11.94 20.66 14.28
CA ILE A 64 -12.84 21.64 13.67
C ILE A 64 -14.17 21.66 14.45
N LEU A 65 -14.81 20.50 14.63
CA LEU A 65 -16.05 20.38 15.39
C LEU A 65 -15.89 20.87 16.83
N LYS A 66 -14.79 20.53 17.51
CA LYS A 66 -14.52 20.99 18.87
C LYS A 66 -14.49 22.52 18.97
N LYS A 67 -13.90 23.21 17.99
CA LYS A 67 -13.90 24.68 17.95
C LYS A 67 -15.31 25.24 17.75
N ILE A 68 -16.10 24.62 16.88
CA ILE A 68 -17.48 25.05 16.61
C ILE A 68 -18.35 24.84 17.86
N ASP A 69 -18.38 23.62 18.39
CA ASP A 69 -19.28 23.22 19.47
C ASP A 69 -18.90 23.82 20.83
N MET A 70 -17.60 23.95 21.13
CA MET A 70 -17.14 24.47 22.44
C MET A 70 -16.92 25.97 22.46
N LEU A 71 -16.50 26.58 21.34
CA LEU A 71 -16.18 28.01 21.29
C LEU A 71 -17.27 28.83 20.59
N GLY A 72 -18.33 28.20 20.08
CA GLY A 72 -19.41 28.88 19.36
C GLY A 72 -18.95 29.57 18.07
N MET A 73 -17.83 29.12 17.49
CA MET A 73 -17.26 29.72 16.29
C MET A 73 -18.05 29.33 15.04
N ASP A 74 -18.19 30.26 14.10
CA ASP A 74 -18.79 29.99 12.80
C ASP A 74 -17.99 28.92 12.01
N PRO A 75 -18.64 27.88 11.45
CA PRO A 75 -17.95 26.81 10.73
C PRO A 75 -17.07 27.29 9.57
N LEU A 76 -17.49 28.33 8.82
CA LEU A 76 -16.73 28.85 7.68
C LEU A 76 -15.48 29.61 8.16
N THR A 77 -15.59 30.35 9.27
CA THR A 77 -14.44 30.96 9.94
C THR A 77 -13.43 29.90 10.39
N VAL A 78 -13.90 28.85 11.08
CA VAL A 78 -13.01 27.76 11.55
C VAL A 78 -12.29 27.08 10.39
N MET A 79 -12.99 26.79 9.30
CA MET A 79 -12.41 26.17 8.10
C MET A 79 -11.31 27.03 7.47
N THR A 80 -11.47 28.36 7.49
CA THR A 80 -10.48 29.29 6.96
C THR A 80 -9.23 29.34 7.84
N GLU A 81 -9.39 29.30 9.16
CA GLU A 81 -8.25 29.24 10.10
C GLU A 81 -7.40 27.96 9.95
N VAL A 82 -7.97 26.87 9.43
CA VAL A 82 -7.22 25.61 9.22
C VAL A 82 -6.09 25.79 8.21
N LYS A 83 -6.24 26.69 7.23
CA LYS A 83 -5.16 26.99 6.28
C LYS A 83 -3.95 27.64 6.94
N GLU A 84 -4.17 28.50 7.93
CA GLU A 84 -3.09 29.23 8.60
C GLU A 84 -2.32 28.38 9.60
N LYS A 85 -2.99 27.39 10.22
CA LYS A 85 -2.45 26.60 11.34
C LYS A 85 -2.32 25.11 11.05
N GLY A 86 -2.71 24.64 9.87
CA GLY A 86 -2.89 23.23 9.54
C GLY A 86 -2.11 22.73 8.31
N PRO A 87 -2.46 21.53 7.81
CA PRO A 87 -1.85 20.96 6.61
C PRO A 87 -2.17 21.78 5.37
N SER A 88 -1.16 22.06 4.55
CA SER A 88 -1.27 23.02 3.44
C SER A 88 -2.39 22.67 2.47
N ASN A 89 -2.45 21.44 1.97
CA ASN A 89 -3.41 21.09 0.90
C ASN A 89 -4.83 20.89 1.44
N PHE A 90 -4.96 20.35 2.67
CA PHE A 90 -6.25 20.24 3.35
C PHE A 90 -6.83 21.61 3.69
N GLY A 91 -6.01 22.51 4.24
CA GLY A 91 -6.41 23.88 4.52
C GLY A 91 -6.74 24.67 3.25
N GLU A 92 -5.96 24.50 2.18
CA GLU A 92 -6.25 25.13 0.88
C GLU A 92 -7.59 24.65 0.31
N PHE A 93 -7.89 23.36 0.39
CA PHE A 93 -9.19 22.82 0.02
C PHE A 93 -10.32 23.45 0.85
N LEU A 94 -10.18 23.49 2.18
CA LEU A 94 -11.20 24.06 3.06
C LEU A 94 -11.42 25.55 2.80
N SER A 95 -10.35 26.33 2.61
CA SER A 95 -10.46 27.75 2.26
C SER A 95 -11.14 27.95 0.91
N GLY A 96 -10.77 27.17 -0.11
CA GLY A 96 -11.43 27.25 -1.41
C GLY A 96 -12.89 26.82 -1.35
N TYR A 97 -13.24 25.85 -0.51
CA TYR A 97 -14.62 25.47 -0.24
C TYR A 97 -15.41 26.60 0.42
N VAL A 98 -14.84 27.28 1.41
CA VAL A 98 -15.44 28.47 2.03
C VAL A 98 -15.63 29.59 1.00
N SER A 99 -14.62 29.88 0.18
CA SER A 99 -14.72 30.90 -0.87
C SER A 99 -15.82 30.57 -1.89
N ALA A 100 -15.96 29.30 -2.27
CA ALA A 100 -17.04 28.87 -3.15
C ALA A 100 -18.42 29.13 -2.53
N ILE A 101 -18.60 28.83 -1.24
CA ILE A 101 -19.85 29.10 -0.51
C ILE A 101 -20.13 30.61 -0.42
N GLN A 102 -19.13 31.41 -0.01
CA GLN A 102 -19.28 32.85 0.19
C GLN A 102 -19.53 33.62 -1.11
N SER A 103 -18.92 33.18 -2.21
CA SER A 103 -19.14 33.78 -3.53
C SER A 103 -20.55 33.56 -4.09
N GLY A 104 -21.36 32.70 -3.46
CA GLY A 104 -22.69 32.33 -3.96
C GLY A 104 -22.66 31.56 -5.28
N GLY A 105 -21.48 31.11 -5.72
CA GLY A 105 -21.30 30.35 -6.96
C GLY A 105 -21.73 28.90 -6.83
N ASP A 106 -21.47 28.12 -7.89
CA ASP A 106 -21.74 26.68 -7.87
C ASP A 106 -20.69 25.91 -7.05
N VAL A 107 -21.01 25.78 -5.75
CA VAL A 107 -20.23 25.01 -4.78
C VAL A 107 -20.02 23.57 -5.23
N VAL A 108 -21.03 22.95 -5.84
CA VAL A 108 -20.95 21.56 -6.29
C VAL A 108 -19.97 21.43 -7.46
N ASN A 109 -19.97 22.39 -8.39
CA ASN A 109 -19.02 22.41 -9.49
C ASN A 109 -17.57 22.63 -9.01
N TYR A 110 -17.35 23.53 -8.05
CA TYR A 110 -16.03 23.68 -7.40
C TYR A 110 -15.57 22.36 -6.78
N LEU A 111 -16.42 21.73 -5.97
CA LEU A 111 -16.12 20.48 -5.27
C LEU A 111 -15.82 19.33 -6.25
N LYS A 112 -16.59 19.20 -7.34
CA LYS A 112 -16.34 18.22 -8.41
C LYS A 112 -15.01 18.48 -9.12
N THR A 113 -14.73 19.73 -9.47
CA THR A 113 -13.47 20.11 -10.15
C THR A 113 -12.27 19.82 -9.26
N LYS A 114 -12.32 20.21 -7.98
CA LYS A 114 -11.24 19.96 -7.02
C LYS A 114 -11.09 18.47 -6.69
N MET A 115 -12.18 17.71 -6.68
CA MET A 115 -12.16 16.24 -6.55
C MET A 115 -11.41 15.58 -7.70
N ASN A 116 -11.74 15.91 -8.95
CA ASN A 116 -11.07 15.34 -10.13
C ASN A 116 -9.58 15.68 -10.12
N SER A 117 -9.25 16.97 -9.89
CA SER A 117 -7.86 17.41 -9.78
C SER A 117 -7.09 16.67 -8.68
N ALA A 118 -7.72 16.41 -7.53
CA ALA A 118 -7.09 15.64 -6.45
C ALA A 118 -6.83 14.17 -6.87
N PHE A 119 -7.73 13.54 -7.63
CA PHE A 119 -7.51 12.20 -8.17
C PHE A 119 -6.46 12.17 -9.29
N ASP A 120 -6.38 13.18 -10.15
CA ASP A 120 -5.34 13.27 -11.18
C ASP A 120 -3.94 13.36 -10.54
N LEU A 121 -3.80 14.19 -9.50
CA LEU A 121 -2.57 14.30 -8.71
C LEU A 121 -2.24 12.98 -8.00
N TYR A 122 -3.25 12.34 -7.43
CA TYR A 122 -3.10 11.05 -6.76
C TYR A 122 -2.67 9.94 -7.74
N GLU A 123 -3.29 9.86 -8.92
CA GLU A 123 -2.95 8.91 -9.97
C GLU A 123 -1.52 9.13 -10.46
N SER A 124 -1.13 10.38 -10.71
CA SER A 124 0.24 10.75 -11.09
C SER A 124 1.26 10.31 -10.02
N ALA A 125 0.96 10.55 -8.75
CA ALA A 125 1.79 10.08 -7.65
C ALA A 125 1.88 8.55 -7.57
N GLN A 126 0.78 7.82 -7.79
CA GLN A 126 0.80 6.35 -7.83
C GLN A 126 1.61 5.83 -9.03
N LYS A 127 1.44 6.41 -10.22
CA LYS A 127 2.22 6.08 -11.42
C LYS A 127 3.72 6.29 -11.18
N GLY A 128 4.10 7.39 -10.52
CA GLY A 128 5.48 7.66 -10.14
C GLY A 128 6.06 6.59 -9.20
N LEU A 129 5.27 6.12 -8.22
CA LEU A 129 5.70 5.02 -7.33
C LEU A 129 5.84 3.69 -8.08
N VAL A 130 4.94 3.40 -9.02
CA VAL A 130 5.03 2.21 -9.89
C VAL A 130 6.31 2.25 -10.72
N GLU A 131 6.64 3.39 -11.33
CA GLU A 131 7.85 3.51 -12.13
C GLU A 131 9.13 3.36 -11.29
N GLN A 132 9.14 3.89 -10.06
CA GLN A 132 10.26 3.68 -9.13
C GLN A 132 10.44 2.21 -8.75
N VAL A 133 9.34 1.50 -8.46
CA VAL A 133 9.40 0.06 -8.15
C VAL A 133 9.85 -0.74 -9.37
N LYS A 134 9.36 -0.40 -10.56
CA LYS A 134 9.79 -1.02 -11.83
C LYS A 134 11.29 -0.84 -12.06
N ALA A 135 11.80 0.39 -11.93
CA ALA A 135 13.23 0.67 -12.07
C ALA A 135 14.08 -0.10 -11.04
N LEU A 136 13.59 -0.26 -9.81
CA LEU A 136 14.24 -1.10 -8.79
C LEU A 136 14.29 -2.57 -9.19
N VAL A 137 13.21 -3.12 -9.74
CA VAL A 137 13.15 -4.51 -10.23
C VAL A 137 14.08 -4.70 -11.42
N ASP A 138 14.10 -3.78 -12.38
CA ASP A 138 15.00 -3.86 -13.54
C ASP A 138 16.47 -3.81 -13.11
N THR A 139 16.82 -2.94 -12.16
CA THR A 139 18.18 -2.86 -11.59
C THR A 139 18.54 -4.12 -10.81
N TYR A 140 17.59 -4.71 -10.08
CA TYR A 140 17.79 -5.99 -9.40
C TYR A 140 18.09 -7.12 -10.39
N MET A 141 17.33 -7.21 -11.49
CA MET A 141 17.50 -8.24 -12.51
C MET A 141 18.85 -8.12 -13.21
N THR A 142 19.28 -6.90 -13.58
CA THR A 142 20.60 -6.68 -14.20
C THR A 142 21.74 -7.02 -13.24
N MET A 143 21.64 -6.64 -11.97
CA MET A 143 22.64 -7.00 -10.95
C MET A 143 22.77 -8.53 -10.79
N GLN A 144 21.66 -9.27 -10.80
CA GLN A 144 21.71 -10.73 -10.71
C GLN A 144 22.34 -11.38 -11.95
N ILE A 145 22.06 -10.86 -13.14
CA ILE A 145 22.70 -11.33 -14.38
C ILE A 145 24.22 -11.12 -14.32
N VAL A 146 24.67 -9.96 -13.81
CA VAL A 146 26.10 -9.66 -13.64
C VAL A 146 26.77 -10.61 -12.65
N ILE A 147 26.14 -10.88 -11.51
CA ILE A 147 26.65 -11.83 -10.52
C ILE A 147 26.80 -13.23 -11.12
N LEU A 148 25.80 -13.67 -11.89
CA LEU A 148 25.85 -14.95 -12.60
C LEU A 148 26.98 -15.00 -13.64
N ALA A 149 27.17 -13.93 -14.41
CA ALA A 149 28.25 -13.85 -15.41
C ALA A 149 29.64 -13.89 -14.75
N VAL A 150 29.84 -13.16 -13.66
CA VAL A 150 31.09 -13.18 -12.88
C VAL A 150 31.37 -14.58 -12.35
N TYR A 151 30.34 -15.28 -11.85
CA TYR A 151 30.49 -16.67 -11.41
C TYR A 151 30.95 -17.61 -12.55
N ILE A 152 30.35 -17.50 -13.74
CA ILE A 152 30.74 -18.33 -14.90
C ILE A 152 32.21 -18.08 -15.26
N ILE A 153 32.67 -16.83 -15.25
CA ILE A 153 34.07 -16.49 -15.55
C ILE A 153 35.02 -17.07 -14.49
N ILE A 154 34.71 -16.87 -13.20
CA ILE A 154 35.55 -17.38 -12.10
C ILE A 154 35.64 -18.91 -12.15
N THR A 155 34.51 -19.61 -12.33
CA THR A 155 34.52 -21.07 -12.42
C THR A 155 35.28 -21.57 -13.65
N ALA A 156 35.06 -20.99 -14.82
CA ALA A 156 35.78 -21.36 -16.04
C ALA A 156 37.31 -21.17 -15.94
N THR A 157 37.76 -20.15 -15.21
CA THR A 157 39.18 -19.82 -15.03
C THR A 157 39.87 -20.60 -13.92
N THR A 158 39.14 -20.97 -12.87
CA THR A 158 39.69 -21.68 -11.69
C THR A 158 39.70 -23.20 -11.84
N THR A 159 38.80 -23.77 -12.65
CA THR A 159 38.69 -25.24 -12.81
C THR A 159 39.42 -25.81 -14.03
N GLY A 160 40.30 -25.05 -14.68
CA GLY A 160 41.15 -25.60 -15.76
C GLY A 160 40.38 -26.11 -16.98
N GLY A 161 39.20 -25.55 -17.26
CA GLY A 161 38.30 -26.07 -18.28
C GLY A 161 37.44 -27.24 -17.79
N MET A 162 36.27 -27.42 -18.41
CA MET A 162 35.31 -28.48 -18.10
C MET A 162 36.00 -29.84 -17.93
N GLY A 163 36.04 -30.36 -16.69
CA GLY A 163 36.40 -31.76 -16.42
C GLY A 163 37.62 -32.02 -15.53
N THR A 164 38.36 -31.02 -15.07
CA THR A 164 39.44 -31.25 -14.08
C THR A 164 39.05 -30.87 -12.66
N SER A 165 39.48 -31.70 -11.69
CA SER A 165 39.15 -31.55 -10.28
C SER A 165 39.62 -30.17 -9.78
N PRO A 166 38.79 -29.41 -9.03
CA PRO A 166 39.13 -28.06 -8.62
C PRO A 166 40.47 -28.04 -7.88
N LEU A 167 41.39 -27.16 -8.29
CA LEU A 167 42.50 -26.77 -7.42
C LEU A 167 41.88 -26.30 -6.11
N LYS A 168 42.35 -26.85 -4.98
CA LYS A 168 41.95 -26.42 -3.64
C LYS A 168 42.42 -24.98 -3.41
N THR A 169 41.73 -24.00 -3.96
CA THR A 169 41.78 -22.63 -3.48
C THR A 169 41.02 -22.56 -2.16
N GLU A 170 41.53 -21.80 -1.18
CA GLU A 170 40.96 -21.68 0.17
C GLU A 170 39.51 -21.14 0.18
N ILE A 171 39.04 -20.58 -0.94
CA ILE A 171 37.66 -20.14 -1.13
C ILE A 171 37.13 -20.81 -2.41
N ASP A 172 36.17 -21.73 -2.24
CA ASP A 172 35.45 -22.35 -3.35
C ASP A 172 34.55 -21.29 -4.03
N PRO A 173 34.67 -21.04 -5.35
CA PRO A 173 33.80 -20.14 -6.11
C PRO A 173 32.30 -20.38 -5.91
N LEU A 174 31.91 -21.58 -5.48
CA LEU A 174 30.55 -21.95 -5.13
C LEU A 174 29.96 -21.11 -3.98
N TYR A 175 30.79 -20.69 -3.01
CA TYR A 175 30.32 -19.85 -1.89
C TYR A 175 29.81 -18.48 -2.36
N LEU A 176 30.35 -17.95 -3.47
CA LEU A 176 29.92 -16.68 -4.06
C LEU A 176 28.46 -16.76 -4.53
N VAL A 177 28.05 -17.87 -5.15
CA VAL A 177 26.68 -18.06 -5.68
C VAL A 177 25.69 -18.43 -4.60
N ILE A 178 26.12 -19.09 -3.53
CA ILE A 178 25.22 -19.43 -2.42
C ILE A 178 24.93 -18.20 -1.55
N ILE A 179 25.91 -17.32 -1.35
CA ILE A 179 25.79 -16.20 -0.41
C ILE A 179 25.38 -14.90 -1.09
N MET A 180 25.95 -14.55 -2.25
CA MET A 180 25.72 -13.22 -2.85
C MET A 180 24.29 -13.01 -3.36
N PRO A 181 23.65 -13.94 -4.10
CA PRO A 181 22.30 -13.72 -4.60
C PRO A 181 21.27 -13.49 -3.48
N PRO A 182 21.21 -14.29 -2.39
CA PRO A 182 20.30 -14.00 -1.28
C PRO A 182 20.59 -12.67 -0.58
N LEU A 183 21.87 -12.29 -0.45
CA LEU A 183 22.28 -11.03 0.17
C LEU A 183 21.81 -9.83 -0.67
N VAL A 184 22.04 -9.87 -1.98
CA VAL A 184 21.61 -8.84 -2.92
C VAL A 184 20.09 -8.77 -2.99
N SER A 185 19.41 -9.91 -3.10
CA SER A 185 17.94 -9.96 -3.02
C SER A 185 17.42 -9.37 -1.71
N GLY A 186 18.07 -9.65 -0.57
CA GLY A 186 17.72 -9.07 0.72
C GLY A 186 17.86 -7.54 0.74
N LEU A 187 18.96 -7.01 0.19
CA LEU A 187 19.20 -5.58 0.07
C LEU A 187 18.13 -4.90 -0.82
N PHE A 188 17.82 -5.48 -1.98
CA PHE A 188 16.80 -4.93 -2.88
C PHE A 188 15.39 -5.00 -2.29
N LEU A 189 15.06 -6.07 -1.54
CA LEU A 189 13.79 -6.15 -0.81
C LEU A 189 13.69 -5.06 0.27
N PHE A 190 14.78 -4.78 0.98
CA PHE A 190 14.83 -3.69 1.95
C PHE A 190 14.62 -2.32 1.28
N LEU A 191 15.30 -2.07 0.16
CA LEU A 191 15.12 -0.84 -0.63
C LEU A 191 13.69 -0.71 -1.14
N ALA A 192 13.11 -1.78 -1.71
CA ALA A 192 11.74 -1.80 -2.20
C ALA A 192 10.73 -1.47 -1.09
N LYS A 193 10.89 -2.05 0.10
CA LYS A 193 10.04 -1.77 1.27
C LYS A 193 10.17 -0.33 1.77
N SER A 194 11.35 0.27 1.65
CA SER A 194 11.59 1.67 2.01
C SER A 194 10.91 2.63 1.03
N THR A 195 10.99 2.33 -0.27
CA THR A 195 10.46 3.16 -1.35
C THR A 195 8.94 3.13 -1.43
N ASN A 196 8.34 1.94 -1.29
CA ASN A 196 6.89 1.77 -1.38
C ASN A 196 6.36 0.97 -0.19
N LYS A 197 5.43 1.58 0.57
CA LYS A 197 4.60 0.83 1.52
C LYS A 197 3.41 0.29 0.77
N SER A 198 3.40 -1.03 0.54
CA SER A 198 2.27 -1.70 -0.08
C SER A 198 0.98 -1.38 0.68
N LYS A 199 -0.08 -1.02 -0.06
CA LYS A 199 -1.43 -0.87 0.48
C LYS A 199 -2.15 -2.22 0.61
N ILE A 200 -1.58 -3.27 0.03
CA ILE A 200 -2.07 -4.63 0.21
C ILE A 200 -1.58 -5.09 1.57
N GLU A 201 -2.49 -5.62 2.38
CA GLU A 201 -2.16 -6.16 3.70
C GLU A 201 -1.03 -7.19 3.56
N GLU A 202 0.16 -6.86 4.04
CA GLU A 202 1.31 -7.77 3.94
C GLU A 202 1.06 -9.01 4.82
N MET A 203 1.61 -10.16 4.43
CA MET A 203 1.67 -11.28 5.35
C MET A 203 2.62 -10.92 6.49
N ASP A 204 2.17 -11.12 7.73
CA ASP A 204 3.02 -10.91 8.90
C ASP A 204 4.30 -11.73 8.76
N LEU A 205 5.45 -11.05 8.77
CA LEU A 205 6.77 -11.67 8.63
C LEU A 205 6.95 -12.84 9.60
N LYS A 206 6.32 -12.76 10.79
CA LYS A 206 6.36 -13.83 11.80
C LYS A 206 5.78 -15.16 11.31
N LYS A 207 4.74 -15.12 10.47
CA LYS A 207 4.10 -16.34 9.93
C LYS A 207 4.91 -16.95 8.79
N ILE A 208 5.67 -16.13 8.07
CA ILE A 208 6.59 -16.58 7.02
C ILE A 208 7.80 -17.26 7.67
N THR A 209 8.38 -16.62 8.69
CA THR A 209 9.55 -17.15 9.39
C THR A 209 9.24 -18.41 10.20
N MET A 210 8.04 -18.52 10.80
CA MET A 210 7.62 -19.71 11.56
C MET A 210 7.55 -20.99 10.72
N PHE A 211 7.22 -20.89 9.43
CA PHE A 211 7.15 -22.06 8.54
C PHE A 211 8.47 -22.29 7.78
N GLY A 212 9.18 -21.22 7.41
CA GLY A 212 10.40 -21.34 6.61
C GLY A 212 11.64 -21.76 7.42
N ILE A 213 11.80 -21.24 8.64
CA ILE A 213 13.00 -21.45 9.46
C ILE A 213 13.20 -22.91 9.89
N PRO A 214 12.18 -23.67 10.32
CA PRO A 214 12.37 -25.06 10.73
C PRO A 214 12.93 -25.95 9.62
N GLY A 215 12.49 -25.77 8.37
CA GLY A 215 13.00 -26.54 7.23
C GLY A 215 14.48 -26.28 6.95
N ILE A 216 14.91 -25.02 7.06
CA ILE A 216 16.31 -24.63 6.88
C ILE A 216 17.17 -25.15 8.05
N ILE A 217 16.67 -25.09 9.29
CA ILE A 217 17.37 -25.62 10.47
C ILE A 217 17.57 -27.13 10.34
N VAL A 218 16.52 -27.89 10.00
CA VAL A 218 16.60 -29.35 9.82
C VAL A 218 17.62 -29.71 8.74
N ALA A 219 17.61 -29.01 7.59
CA ALA A 219 18.58 -29.25 6.53
C ALA A 219 20.02 -28.93 6.97
N THR A 220 20.20 -27.82 7.67
CA THR A 220 21.51 -27.43 8.21
C THR A 220 22.02 -28.43 9.24
N SER A 221 21.15 -28.98 10.10
CA SER A 221 21.51 -30.01 11.06
C SER A 221 21.89 -31.34 10.40
N ILE A 222 21.21 -31.74 9.32
CA ILE A 222 21.53 -32.96 8.56
C ILE A 222 22.91 -32.84 7.89
N ILE A 223 23.21 -31.66 7.33
CA ILE A 223 24.51 -31.36 6.70
C ILE A 223 25.63 -31.34 7.77
N PHE A 224 25.38 -30.72 8.92
CA PHE A 224 26.35 -30.62 10.01
C PHE A 224 26.69 -31.98 10.64
N LEU A 225 25.69 -32.86 10.80
CA LEU A 225 25.85 -34.21 11.34
C LEU A 225 26.48 -35.20 10.33
N LYS A 226 26.77 -34.78 9.09
CA LYS A 226 27.34 -35.62 8.01
C LYS A 226 26.60 -36.94 7.80
N LEU A 227 25.27 -36.95 7.99
CA LEU A 227 24.44 -38.14 7.85
C LEU A 227 24.46 -38.71 6.42
N ILE A 228 24.54 -37.84 5.41
CA ILE A 228 24.59 -38.22 3.98
C ILE A 228 25.53 -37.27 3.21
N PRO A 229 26.85 -37.54 3.16
CA PRO A 229 27.86 -36.61 2.65
C PRO A 229 27.69 -36.23 1.17
N ASP A 230 27.27 -37.18 0.33
CA ASP A 230 27.19 -36.99 -1.12
C ASP A 230 25.96 -36.20 -1.59
N TYR A 231 24.94 -36.07 -0.72
CA TYR A 231 23.66 -35.45 -1.08
C TYR A 231 23.38 -34.11 -0.39
N ASN A 232 24.39 -33.53 0.28
CA ASN A 232 24.25 -32.28 1.05
C ASN A 232 23.61 -31.13 0.24
N LEU A 233 24.00 -30.95 -1.03
CA LEU A 233 23.47 -29.89 -1.89
C LEU A 233 22.00 -30.10 -2.25
N TYR A 234 21.61 -31.35 -2.55
CA TYR A 234 20.22 -31.70 -2.89
C TYR A 234 19.28 -31.58 -1.68
N ILE A 235 19.76 -31.97 -0.49
CA ILE A 235 19.03 -31.83 0.77
C ILE A 235 18.78 -30.35 1.08
N PHE A 236 19.79 -29.50 0.90
CA PHE A 236 19.64 -28.05 1.09
C PHE A 236 18.66 -27.42 0.08
N GLY A 237 18.77 -27.79 -1.20
CA GLY A 237 17.88 -27.31 -2.25
C GLY A 237 16.41 -27.72 -2.02
N MET A 238 16.15 -28.99 -1.68
CA MET A 238 14.80 -29.45 -1.33
C MET A 238 14.23 -28.71 -0.12
N ALA A 239 15.03 -28.49 0.91
CA ALA A 239 14.60 -27.77 2.10
C ALA A 239 14.21 -26.32 1.80
N LEU A 240 14.97 -25.63 0.95
CA LEU A 240 14.62 -24.28 0.51
C LEU A 240 13.30 -24.27 -0.28
N ILE A 241 13.10 -25.21 -1.20
CA ILE A 241 11.86 -25.32 -1.98
C ILE A 241 10.66 -25.57 -1.05
N LEU A 242 10.77 -26.55 -0.15
CA LEU A 242 9.71 -26.89 0.81
C LEU A 242 9.39 -25.71 1.74
N SER A 243 10.40 -24.97 2.18
CA SER A 243 10.24 -23.78 3.02
C SER A 243 9.44 -22.66 2.32
N ALA A 244 9.50 -22.59 0.98
CA ALA A 244 8.86 -21.55 0.17
C ALA A 244 7.43 -21.90 -0.28
N LEU A 245 7.06 -23.19 -0.33
CA LEU A 245 5.75 -23.63 -0.85
C LEU A 245 4.56 -23.03 -0.11
N TRP A 246 4.56 -23.09 1.22
CA TRP A 246 3.43 -22.62 2.02
C TRP A 246 3.25 -21.08 1.95
N PRO A 247 4.31 -20.26 2.15
CA PRO A 247 4.20 -18.82 1.90
C PRO A 247 3.69 -18.48 0.50
N ALA A 248 4.15 -19.19 -0.54
CA ALA A 248 3.74 -18.96 -1.92
C ALA A 248 2.23 -19.22 -2.14
N LEU A 249 1.71 -20.35 -1.67
CA LEU A 249 0.29 -20.68 -1.78
C LEU A 249 -0.60 -19.68 -1.04
N LYS A 250 -0.20 -19.27 0.17
CA LYS A 250 -0.97 -18.31 0.96
C LYS A 250 -0.95 -16.91 0.34
N PHE A 251 0.20 -16.51 -0.21
CA PHE A 251 0.33 -15.25 -0.93
C PHE A 251 -0.54 -15.25 -2.19
N GLN A 252 -0.57 -16.34 -2.97
CA GLN A 252 -1.45 -16.46 -4.13
C GLN A 252 -2.92 -16.25 -3.78
N ASN A 253 -3.41 -16.84 -2.69
CA ASN A 253 -4.79 -16.65 -2.28
C ASN A 253 -5.10 -15.20 -1.91
N LYS A 254 -4.17 -14.53 -1.21
CA LYS A 254 -4.32 -13.12 -0.84
C LYS A 254 -4.27 -12.18 -2.04
N TYR A 255 -3.35 -12.46 -2.97
CA TYR A 255 -3.21 -11.72 -4.21
C TYR A 255 -4.46 -11.88 -5.09
N LYS A 256 -4.96 -13.11 -5.24
CA LYS A 256 -6.21 -13.39 -5.95
C LYS A 256 -7.41 -12.69 -5.32
N PHE A 257 -7.51 -12.66 -4.00
CA PHE A 257 -8.55 -11.88 -3.31
C PHE A 257 -8.49 -10.39 -3.66
N SER A 258 -7.29 -9.81 -3.74
CA SER A 258 -7.13 -8.40 -4.12
C SER A 258 -7.57 -8.13 -5.56
N LEU A 259 -7.22 -9.01 -6.50
CA LEU A 259 -7.65 -8.91 -7.90
C LEU A 259 -9.17 -9.08 -8.04
N ASP A 260 -9.73 -10.07 -7.35
CA ASP A 260 -11.17 -10.32 -7.31
C ASP A 260 -11.91 -9.09 -6.72
N ALA A 261 -11.35 -8.45 -5.69
CA ALA A 261 -11.91 -7.24 -5.08
C ALA A 261 -11.88 -6.03 -6.01
N GLU A 262 -10.80 -5.85 -6.78
CA GLU A 262 -10.68 -4.78 -7.78
C GLU A 262 -11.71 -4.95 -8.91
N ALA A 263 -11.80 -6.15 -9.48
CA ALA A 263 -12.79 -6.48 -10.50
C ALA A 263 -14.23 -6.34 -9.95
N ALA A 264 -14.47 -6.83 -8.73
CA ALA A 264 -15.76 -6.70 -8.05
C ALA A 264 -16.17 -5.25 -7.85
N SER A 265 -15.25 -4.36 -7.48
CA SER A 265 -15.54 -2.93 -7.27
C SER A 265 -16.09 -2.28 -8.54
N ALA A 266 -15.48 -2.55 -9.70
CA ALA A 266 -15.96 -2.04 -10.98
C ALA A 266 -17.35 -2.60 -11.35
N MET A 267 -17.55 -3.91 -11.15
CA MET A 267 -18.84 -4.56 -11.40
C MET A 267 -19.95 -4.02 -10.49
N ILE A 268 -19.68 -3.84 -9.19
CA ILE A 268 -20.62 -3.28 -8.22
C ILE A 268 -21.00 -1.86 -8.61
N LEU A 269 -20.04 -1.00 -8.96
CA LEU A 269 -20.33 0.37 -9.37
C LEU A 269 -21.22 0.43 -10.62
N ARG A 270 -20.93 -0.43 -11.62
CA ARG A 270 -21.75 -0.56 -12.81
C ARG A 270 -23.17 -1.03 -12.48
N ASP A 271 -23.30 -2.10 -11.70
CA ASP A 271 -24.58 -2.69 -11.34
C ASP A 271 -25.42 -1.74 -10.46
N VAL A 272 -24.78 -0.96 -9.57
CA VAL A 272 -25.43 0.13 -8.82
C VAL A 272 -25.93 1.23 -9.77
N ALA A 273 -25.14 1.63 -10.76
CA ALA A 273 -25.53 2.64 -11.74
C ALA A 273 -26.70 2.16 -12.62
N GLU A 274 -26.68 0.90 -13.07
CA GLU A 274 -27.77 0.28 -13.83
C GLU A 274 -29.04 0.16 -12.98
N ALA A 275 -28.94 -0.30 -11.74
CA ALA A 275 -30.06 -0.37 -10.81
C ALA A 275 -30.65 1.02 -10.53
N ARG A 276 -29.79 2.05 -10.43
CA ARG A 276 -30.24 3.42 -10.24
C ARG A 276 -30.94 3.98 -11.47
N LYS A 277 -30.46 3.68 -12.68
CA LYS A 277 -31.14 4.00 -13.95
C LYS A 277 -32.52 3.34 -14.04
N ALA A 278 -32.68 2.15 -13.47
CA ALA A 278 -33.96 1.45 -13.36
C ALA A 278 -34.91 2.02 -12.27
N GLY A 279 -34.54 3.11 -11.59
CA GLY A 279 -35.39 3.78 -10.61
C GLY A 279 -35.38 3.14 -9.21
N LEU A 280 -34.51 2.18 -8.93
CA LEU A 280 -34.38 1.60 -7.59
C LEU A 280 -33.86 2.64 -6.58
N GLY A 281 -34.31 2.50 -5.33
CA GLY A 281 -33.81 3.28 -4.20
C GLY A 281 -32.32 3.02 -3.96
N PRO A 282 -31.52 4.00 -3.50
CA PRO A 282 -30.05 3.89 -3.39
C PRO A 282 -29.59 2.67 -2.58
N GLU A 283 -30.24 2.42 -1.45
CA GLU A 283 -29.95 1.27 -0.58
C GLU A 283 -30.22 -0.06 -1.29
N LYS A 284 -31.36 -0.17 -1.98
CA LYS A 284 -31.72 -1.37 -2.76
C LYS A 284 -30.74 -1.60 -3.91
N CYS A 285 -30.21 -0.55 -4.53
CA CYS A 285 -29.17 -0.67 -5.56
C CYS A 285 -27.91 -1.31 -5.00
N VAL A 286 -27.44 -0.85 -3.84
CA VAL A 286 -26.24 -1.39 -3.19
C VAL A 286 -26.46 -2.84 -2.78
N ILE A 287 -27.56 -3.15 -2.07
CA ILE A 287 -27.87 -4.52 -1.63
C ILE A 287 -27.97 -5.49 -2.82
N LYS A 288 -28.60 -5.05 -3.93
CA LYS A 288 -28.74 -5.89 -5.13
C LYS A 288 -27.38 -6.15 -5.78
N ALA A 289 -26.54 -5.12 -5.89
CA ALA A 289 -25.22 -5.23 -6.50
C ALA A 289 -24.29 -6.13 -5.67
N THR A 290 -24.34 -6.03 -4.33
CA THR A 290 -23.43 -6.77 -3.44
C THR A 290 -23.83 -8.23 -3.18
N LYS A 291 -25.09 -8.61 -3.44
CA LYS A 291 -25.58 -10.01 -3.32
C LYS A 291 -25.20 -10.93 -4.47
N ARG A 292 -24.58 -10.40 -5.53
CA ARG A 292 -24.14 -11.19 -6.68
C ARG A 292 -23.02 -12.14 -6.27
N LYS A 293 -22.99 -13.36 -6.83
CA LYS A 293 -22.01 -14.40 -6.49
C LYS A 293 -20.78 -14.43 -7.41
N ASP A 294 -20.62 -13.42 -8.26
CA ASP A 294 -19.62 -13.40 -9.32
C ASP A 294 -18.29 -12.76 -8.88
N PHE A 295 -18.11 -12.47 -7.58
CA PHE A 295 -16.95 -11.77 -7.03
C PHE A 295 -15.83 -12.68 -6.50
N GLY A 296 -15.82 -13.96 -6.86
CA GLY A 296 -14.77 -14.90 -6.45
C GLY A 296 -14.56 -14.95 -4.93
N LEU A 297 -13.32 -14.75 -4.49
CA LEU A 297 -12.96 -14.73 -3.06
C LEU A 297 -13.51 -13.50 -2.31
N PHE A 298 -13.87 -12.43 -3.03
CA PHE A 298 -14.44 -11.21 -2.45
C PHE A 298 -15.93 -11.34 -2.10
N ASN A 299 -16.62 -12.37 -2.59
CA ASN A 299 -18.03 -12.63 -2.30
C ASN A 299 -18.37 -12.62 -0.80
N LYS A 300 -17.46 -13.11 0.05
CA LYS A 300 -17.70 -13.15 1.50
C LYS A 300 -17.79 -11.75 2.09
N VAL A 301 -16.98 -10.82 1.60
CA VAL A 301 -16.96 -9.43 2.04
C VAL A 301 -18.12 -8.65 1.40
N ALA A 302 -18.35 -8.84 0.09
CA ALA A 302 -19.47 -8.20 -0.62
C ALA A 302 -20.82 -8.54 0.03
N ASN A 303 -21.10 -9.82 0.32
CA ASN A 303 -22.33 -10.23 0.97
C ASN A 303 -22.46 -9.65 2.40
N GLY A 304 -21.34 -9.42 3.09
CA GLY A 304 -21.32 -8.76 4.39
C GLY A 304 -21.77 -7.29 4.36
N ILE A 305 -21.65 -6.61 3.21
CA ILE A 305 -22.15 -5.23 3.01
C ILE A 305 -23.68 -5.24 2.78
N SER A 306 -24.24 -6.37 2.36
CA SER A 306 -25.68 -6.51 2.06
C SER A 306 -26.55 -6.89 3.26
N ASN A 307 -25.91 -7.30 4.36
CA ASN A 307 -26.52 -7.74 5.62
C ASN A 307 -26.44 -6.63 6.65
#